data_AF-A0A387GTG3-F1
#
_entry.id   AF-A0A387GTG3-F1
#
_cell.length_a   1.000
_cell.length_b   1.000
_cell.length_c   1.000
_cell.angle_alpha   90.00
_cell.angle_beta   90.00
_cell.angle_gamma   90.00
#
_symmetry.space_group_name_H-M   'P 1'
#
loop_
_entity.id
_entity.type
_entity.pdbx_description
1 polymer ?
#
loop_
_entity_poly.entity_id
_entity_poly.type
_entity_poly.pdbx_seq_one_letter_code
_entity_poly.pdbx_strand_id
1 'polypeptide(L)'
;MLFKVTADLTLERLQAQAYIDKQTGDARGLFLTLAPGQAAVYAQKRREAQLIVADRQQGANVPEGETPHITVEATENGVSRFEKAVEILTRDQHWKVGSQMIEALRRSAKAALAAAKTASEIRAACEIDWQAVRAYAHF
;
A
#
# COMPACT_ATOMS: atom_id res chain seq x y z
N MET A 1 -27.82 -28.25 29.64
CA MET A 1 -27.70 -28.66 28.23
C MET A 1 -26.62 -27.82 27.58
N LEU A 2 -25.48 -28.43 27.23
CA LEU A 2 -24.45 -27.79 26.42
C LEU A 2 -24.83 -27.99 24.95
N PHE A 3 -25.35 -26.95 24.31
CA PHE A 3 -25.52 -26.95 22.86
C PHE A 3 -24.12 -27.00 22.23
N LYS A 4 -23.70 -28.17 21.72
CA LYS A 4 -22.57 -28.27 20.82
C LYS A 4 -23.00 -27.64 19.49
N VAL A 5 -22.83 -26.33 19.36
CA VAL A 5 -22.85 -25.67 18.06
C VAL A 5 -21.56 -26.11 17.36
N THR A 6 -21.67 -27.08 16.46
CA THR A 6 -20.56 -27.48 15.61
C THR A 6 -20.21 -26.27 14.74
N ALA A 7 -18.97 -25.79 14.82
CA ALA A 7 -18.52 -24.67 14.00
C ALA A 7 -18.72 -24.98 12.52
N ASP A 8 -19.43 -24.11 11.80
CA ASP A 8 -19.46 -24.16 10.35
C ASP A 8 -18.12 -23.63 9.83
N LEU A 9 -17.19 -24.56 9.61
CA LEU A 9 -15.84 -24.25 9.13
C LEU A 9 -15.85 -23.57 7.75
N THR A 10 -16.91 -23.74 6.95
CA THR A 10 -17.03 -23.08 5.65
C THR A 10 -17.32 -21.59 5.85
N LEU A 11 -18.31 -21.28 6.69
CA LEU A 11 -18.65 -19.91 7.03
C LEU A 11 -17.49 -19.21 7.76
N GLU A 12 -16.86 -19.87 8.74
CA GLU A 12 -15.71 -19.29 9.45
C GLU A 12 -14.55 -19.00 8.49
N ARG A 13 -14.27 -19.88 7.52
CA ARG A 13 -13.22 -19.64 6.53
C ARG A 13 -13.55 -18.47 5.60
N LEU A 14 -14.80 -18.32 5.18
CA LEU A 14 -15.24 -17.19 4.37
C LEU A 14 -15.08 -15.85 5.12
N GLN A 15 -15.47 -15.83 6.39
CA GLN A 15 -15.32 -14.66 7.26
C GLN A 15 -13.85 -14.33 7.50
N ALA A 16 -13.02 -15.34 7.77
CA ALA A 16 -11.57 -15.20 7.91
C ALA A 16 -10.92 -14.62 6.65
N GLN A 17 -11.33 -15.09 5.47
CA GLN A 17 -10.85 -14.57 4.19
C GLN A 17 -11.17 -13.07 4.04
N ALA A 18 -12.42 -12.69 4.28
CA ALA A 18 -12.85 -11.29 4.24
C ALA A 18 -12.10 -10.42 5.27
N TYR A 19 -11.85 -10.96 6.46
CA TYR A 19 -11.12 -10.27 7.51
C TYR A 19 -9.64 -10.03 7.17
N ILE A 20 -8.94 -11.03 6.61
CA ILE A 20 -7.57 -10.88 6.10
C ILE A 20 -7.51 -9.81 5.00
N ASP A 21 -8.47 -9.82 4.07
CA ASP A 21 -8.52 -8.83 2.99
C ASP A 21 -8.80 -7.42 3.53
N LYS A 22 -9.66 -7.29 4.54
CA LYS A 22 -9.87 -6.02 5.25
C LYS A 22 -8.60 -5.53 5.92
N GLN A 23 -7.93 -6.36 6.72
CA GLN A 23 -6.67 -5.99 7.39
C GLN A 23 -5.60 -5.56 6.39
N THR A 24 -5.51 -6.26 5.25
CA THR A 24 -4.61 -5.89 4.16
C THR A 24 -4.96 -4.49 3.63
N GLY A 25 -6.25 -4.20 3.40
CA GLY A 25 -6.71 -2.88 2.98
C GLY A 25 -6.33 -1.79 3.97
N ASP A 26 -6.56 -2.03 5.27
CA ASP A 26 -6.21 -1.10 6.34
C ASP A 26 -4.68 -0.86 6.37
N ALA A 27 -3.87 -1.90 6.19
CA ALA A 27 -2.41 -1.79 6.12
C ALA A 27 -1.93 -0.98 4.89
N ARG A 28 -2.59 -1.13 3.73
CA ARG A 28 -2.29 -0.31 2.54
C ARG A 28 -2.64 1.16 2.75
N GLY A 29 -3.70 1.43 3.52
CA GLY A 29 -4.13 2.78 3.90
C GLY A 29 -3.10 3.55 4.74
N LEU A 30 -2.08 2.87 5.28
CA LEU A 30 -0.96 3.53 5.97
C LEU A 30 -0.01 4.25 4.99
N PHE A 31 0.02 3.85 3.72
CA PHE A 31 0.94 4.37 2.70
C PHE A 31 0.24 5.16 1.60
N LEU A 32 -1.02 4.83 1.32
CA LEU A 32 -1.78 5.33 0.18
C LEU A 32 -3.06 6.03 0.63
N THR A 33 -3.41 7.10 -0.09
CA THR A 33 -4.78 7.61 -0.07
C THR A 33 -5.68 6.68 -0.89
N LEU A 34 -6.64 6.02 -0.21
CA LEU A 34 -7.60 5.11 -0.83
C LEU A 34 -8.83 5.88 -1.32
N ALA A 35 -8.69 6.57 -2.45
CA ALA A 35 -9.78 7.29 -3.12
C ALA A 35 -9.89 6.89 -4.61
N PRO A 36 -11.11 6.83 -5.19
CA PRO A 36 -11.29 6.56 -6.62
C PRO A 36 -10.46 7.51 -7.48
N GLY A 37 -9.76 6.96 -8.49
CA GLY A 37 -8.91 7.74 -9.41
C GLY A 37 -7.53 8.13 -8.87
N GLN A 38 -7.31 8.07 -7.56
CA GLN A 38 -6.06 8.53 -6.95
C GLN A 38 -4.82 7.75 -7.42
N ALA A 39 -4.97 6.44 -7.66
CA ALA A 39 -3.89 5.62 -8.20
C ALA A 39 -3.41 6.08 -9.58
N ALA A 40 -4.34 6.57 -10.44
CA ALA A 40 -3.99 7.09 -11.76
C ALA A 40 -3.21 8.41 -11.64
N VAL A 41 -3.63 9.29 -10.72
CA VAL A 41 -2.92 10.54 -10.41
C VAL A 41 -1.51 10.25 -9.90
N TYR A 42 -1.34 9.30 -8.98
CA TYR A 42 -0.01 8.90 -8.50
C TYR A 42 0.88 8.32 -9.60
N ALA A 43 0.31 7.54 -10.53
CA ALA A 43 1.06 7.02 -11.67
C ALA A 43 1.53 8.12 -12.62
N GLN A 44 0.68 9.11 -12.90
CA GLN A 44 1.05 10.29 -13.70
C GLN A 44 2.16 11.09 -13.03
N LYS A 45 2.00 11.45 -11.75
CA LYS A 45 3.02 12.16 -10.96
C LYS A 45 4.37 11.44 -10.93
N ARG A 46 4.36 10.11 -10.80
CA ARG A 46 5.58 9.29 -10.87
C ARG A 46 6.28 9.41 -12.23
N ARG A 47 5.52 9.35 -13.32
CA ARG A 47 6.08 9.50 -14.68
C ARG A 47 6.70 10.89 -14.86
N GLU A 48 5.99 11.93 -14.44
CA GLU A 48 6.50 13.31 -14.47
C GLU A 48 7.80 13.45 -13.66
N ALA A 49 7.84 12.85 -12.46
CA ALA A 49 9.01 12.91 -11.60
C ALA A 49 10.21 12.21 -12.23
N GLN A 50 9.98 11.05 -12.87
CA GLN A 50 11.01 10.32 -13.62
C GLN A 50 11.61 11.15 -14.76
N LEU A 51 10.78 11.90 -15.49
CA LEU A 51 11.25 12.80 -16.55
C LEU A 51 12.18 13.88 -16.00
N ILE A 52 11.78 14.53 -14.90
CA ILE A 52 12.58 15.59 -14.26
C ILE A 52 13.91 15.05 -13.73
N VAL A 53 13.93 13.91 -13.02
CA VAL A 53 15.18 13.39 -12.44
C VAL A 53 16.13 12.78 -13.47
N ALA A 54 15.62 12.42 -14.65
CA ALA A 54 16.45 11.95 -15.75
C ALA A 54 17.24 13.09 -16.44
N ASP A 55 16.77 14.34 -16.31
CA ASP A 55 17.47 15.50 -16.83
C ASP A 55 18.68 15.88 -15.96
N ARG A 56 19.85 16.00 -16.58
CA ARG A 56 21.10 16.36 -15.90
C ARG A 56 21.08 17.79 -15.36
N GLN A 57 20.23 18.66 -15.90
CA GLN A 57 20.01 20.01 -15.40
C GLN A 57 18.83 20.07 -14.41
N GLN A 58 18.53 18.96 -13.74
CA GLN A 58 17.53 18.89 -12.66
C GLN A 58 16.14 19.38 -13.10
N GLY A 59 15.74 19.05 -14.33
CA GLY A 59 14.44 19.39 -14.88
C GLY A 59 14.37 20.74 -15.59
N ALA A 60 15.46 21.53 -15.62
CA ALA A 60 15.49 22.80 -16.35
C ALA A 60 15.25 22.63 -17.86
N ASN A 61 15.61 21.47 -18.43
CA ASN A 61 15.37 21.17 -19.84
C ASN A 61 14.02 20.49 -20.11
N VAL A 62 13.23 20.20 -19.07
CA VAL A 62 11.95 19.50 -19.21
C VAL A 62 10.81 20.53 -19.27
N PRO A 63 10.07 20.64 -20.39
CA PRO A 63 8.98 21.60 -20.50
C PRO A 63 7.92 21.40 -19.41
N GLU A 64 7.40 22.50 -18.86
CA GLU A 64 6.37 22.43 -17.79
C GLU A 64 5.10 21.72 -18.25
N GLY A 65 4.73 21.86 -19.53
CA GLY A 65 3.60 21.16 -20.14
C GLY A 65 3.74 19.63 -20.18
N GLU A 66 4.96 19.09 -20.00
CA GLU A 66 5.20 17.65 -19.87
C GLU A 66 5.11 17.17 -18.42
N THR A 67 5.13 18.08 -17.45
CA THR A 67 5.00 17.76 -16.02
C THR A 67 4.02 18.70 -15.29
N PRO A 68 2.74 18.76 -15.71
CA PRO A 68 1.79 19.74 -15.19
C PRO A 68 1.53 19.57 -13.68
N HIS A 69 1.45 18.35 -13.15
CA HIS A 69 1.18 18.14 -11.73
C HIS A 69 2.36 18.60 -10.86
N ILE A 70 3.58 18.20 -11.24
CA ILE A 70 4.77 18.59 -10.48
C ILE A 70 5.02 20.09 -10.54
N THR A 71 4.77 20.72 -11.68
CA THR A 71 4.94 22.17 -11.82
C THR A 71 4.03 22.91 -10.84
N VAL A 72 2.74 22.58 -10.82
CA VAL A 72 1.77 23.21 -9.90
C VAL A 72 2.14 22.97 -8.45
N GLU A 73 2.40 21.72 -8.06
CA GLU A 73 2.73 21.39 -6.65
C GLU A 73 4.07 21.98 -6.19
N ALA A 74 5.04 22.12 -7.08
CA ALA A 74 6.31 22.76 -6.76
C ALA A 74 6.10 24.25 -6.45
N THR A 75 5.31 24.94 -7.29
CA THR A 75 4.93 26.34 -7.07
C THR A 75 4.13 26.52 -5.78
N GLU A 76 3.11 25.69 -5.54
CA GLU A 76 2.28 25.76 -4.32
C GLU A 76 3.10 25.53 -3.04
N ASN A 77 4.09 24.65 -3.09
CA ASN A 77 4.94 24.35 -1.95
C ASN A 77 6.17 25.26 -1.83
N GLY A 78 6.40 26.16 -2.78
CA GLY A 78 7.57 27.05 -2.79
C GLY A 78 8.91 26.31 -2.94
N VAL A 79 8.93 25.17 -3.63
CA VAL A 79 10.13 24.34 -3.89
C VAL A 79 10.40 24.22 -5.38
N SER A 80 11.59 23.76 -5.75
CA SER A 80 11.89 23.45 -7.15
C SER A 80 11.11 22.22 -7.66
N ARG A 81 10.93 22.13 -8.98
CA ARG A 81 10.36 20.93 -9.64
C ARG A 81 11.18 19.68 -9.35
N PHE A 82 12.51 19.82 -9.23
CA PHE A 82 13.39 18.71 -8.88
C PHE A 82 13.16 18.21 -7.46
N GLU A 83 13.10 19.11 -6.47
CA GLU A 83 12.81 18.74 -5.08
C GLU A 83 11.44 18.05 -4.96
N LYS A 84 10.42 18.58 -5.65
CA LYS A 84 9.10 17.97 -5.72
C LYS A 84 9.13 16.57 -6.38
N ALA A 85 9.88 16.41 -7.46
CA ALA A 85 10.07 15.10 -8.11
C ALA A 85 10.75 14.09 -7.17
N VAL A 86 11.78 14.49 -6.45
CA VAL A 86 12.47 13.65 -5.45
C VAL A 86 11.52 13.24 -4.33
N GLU A 87 10.69 14.16 -3.82
CA GLU A 87 9.66 13.86 -2.82
C GLU A 87 8.70 12.76 -3.31
N ILE A 88 8.18 12.91 -4.53
CA ILE A 88 7.25 11.93 -5.13
C ILE A 88 7.91 10.56 -5.30
N LEU A 89 9.15 10.51 -5.80
CA LEU A 89 9.87 9.25 -5.99
C LEU A 89 10.26 8.59 -4.68
N THR A 90 10.55 9.38 -3.65
CA THR A 90 10.80 8.88 -2.29
C THR A 90 9.55 8.21 -1.73
N ARG A 91 8.38 8.85 -1.86
CA ARG A 91 7.09 8.28 -1.46
C ARG A 91 6.72 7.02 -2.26
N ASP A 92 7.02 7.00 -3.57
CA ASP A 92 6.87 5.79 -4.38
C ASP A 92 7.74 4.65 -3.85
N GLN A 93 9.02 4.91 -3.59
CA GLN A 93 9.93 3.90 -3.08
C GLN A 93 9.48 3.37 -1.71
N HIS A 94 9.03 4.27 -0.83
CA HIS A 94 8.45 3.90 0.46
C HIS A 94 7.24 2.97 0.30
N TRP A 95 6.32 3.31 -0.61
CA TRP A 95 5.20 2.43 -0.95
C TRP A 95 5.66 1.08 -1.52
N LYS A 96 6.67 1.02 -2.40
CA LYS A 96 7.16 -0.26 -2.96
C LYS A 96 7.61 -1.21 -1.85
N VAL A 97 8.43 -0.73 -0.91
CA VAL A 97 8.90 -1.55 0.22
C VAL A 97 7.73 -1.94 1.12
N GLY A 98 6.88 -0.99 1.51
CA GLY A 98 5.70 -1.26 2.34
C GLY A 98 4.75 -2.28 1.69
N SER A 99 4.49 -2.16 0.40
CA SER A 99 3.64 -3.08 -0.36
C SER A 99 4.20 -4.50 -0.37
N GLN A 100 5.53 -4.66 -0.50
CA GLN A 100 6.16 -5.97 -0.45
C GLN A 100 5.98 -6.62 0.92
N MET A 101 6.19 -5.86 2.01
CA MET A 101 6.01 -6.34 3.38
C MET A 101 4.56 -6.79 3.61
N ILE A 102 3.59 -5.97 3.18
CA ILE A 102 2.16 -6.28 3.31
C ILE A 102 1.82 -7.57 2.56
N GLU A 103 2.28 -7.70 1.32
CA GLU A 103 1.96 -8.84 0.47
C GLU A 103 2.62 -10.13 0.97
N ALA A 104 3.79 -10.06 1.60
CA ALA A 104 4.41 -11.22 2.25
C ALA A 104 3.53 -11.75 3.40
N LEU A 105 3.10 -10.87 4.30
CA LEU A 105 2.22 -11.22 5.43
C LEU A 105 0.87 -11.77 4.94
N ARG A 106 0.24 -11.08 3.97
CA ARG A 106 -1.03 -11.51 3.38
C ARG A 106 -0.94 -12.92 2.78
N ARG A 107 0.10 -13.20 1.98
CA ARG A 107 0.28 -14.53 1.37
C ARG A 107 0.51 -15.61 2.43
N SER A 108 1.29 -15.31 3.47
CA SER A 108 1.50 -16.22 4.60
C SER A 108 0.20 -16.54 5.32
N ALA A 109 -0.61 -15.52 5.64
CA ALA A 109 -1.91 -15.70 6.30
C ALA A 109 -2.90 -16.50 5.46
N LYS A 110 -2.98 -16.23 4.13
CA LYS A 110 -3.84 -17.01 3.22
C LYS A 110 -3.38 -18.47 3.11
N ALA A 111 -2.08 -18.73 3.12
CA ALA A 111 -1.55 -20.08 3.11
C ALA A 111 -1.89 -20.83 4.42
N ALA A 112 -1.74 -20.17 5.58
CA ALA A 112 -2.13 -20.73 6.87
C ALA A 112 -3.64 -21.03 6.93
N LEU A 113 -4.48 -20.10 6.44
CA LEU A 113 -5.94 -20.28 6.39
C LEU A 113 -6.34 -21.45 5.48
N ALA A 114 -5.66 -21.63 4.35
CA ALA A 114 -5.90 -22.74 3.43
C ALA A 114 -5.52 -24.10 4.05
N ALA A 115 -4.48 -24.13 4.90
CA ALA A 115 -4.04 -25.33 5.59
C ALA A 115 -4.87 -25.67 6.85
N ALA A 116 -5.65 -24.72 7.37
CA ALA A 116 -6.43 -24.86 8.59
C ALA A 116 -7.56 -25.91 8.45
N LYS A 117 -7.59 -26.84 9.42
CA LYS A 117 -8.54 -27.95 9.53
C LYS A 117 -9.54 -27.76 10.67
N THR A 118 -9.29 -26.81 11.56
CA THR A 118 -10.11 -26.53 12.74
C THR A 118 -10.48 -25.05 12.84
N ALA A 119 -11.56 -24.75 13.57
CA ALA A 119 -11.96 -23.37 13.87
C ALA A 119 -10.85 -22.57 14.57
N SER A 120 -10.10 -23.22 15.48
CA SER A 120 -8.98 -22.57 16.17
C SER A 120 -7.86 -22.19 15.21
N GLU A 121 -7.50 -23.06 14.27
CA GLU A 121 -6.48 -22.77 13.26
C GLU A 121 -6.94 -21.68 12.27
N ILE A 122 -8.22 -21.66 11.91
CA ILE A 122 -8.81 -20.58 11.08
C ILE A 122 -8.63 -19.23 11.77
N ARG A 123 -8.94 -19.14 13.08
CA ARG A 123 -8.79 -17.90 13.84
C ARG A 123 -7.33 -17.50 14.00
N ALA A 124 -6.44 -18.44 14.28
CA ALA A 124 -5.01 -18.18 14.38
C ALA A 124 -4.43 -17.65 13.04
N ALA A 125 -4.90 -18.14 11.89
CA ALA A 125 -4.46 -17.64 10.58
C ALA A 125 -4.84 -16.15 10.34
N CYS A 126 -5.81 -15.61 11.08
CA CYS A 126 -6.21 -14.20 11.01
C CYS A 126 -5.36 -13.28 11.91
N GLU A 127 -4.57 -13.82 12.82
CA GLU A 127 -3.73 -13.07 13.76
C GLU A 127 -2.43 -12.63 13.09
N ILE A 128 -2.54 -11.66 12.17
CA ILE A 128 -1.40 -11.13 11.41
C ILE A 128 -0.69 -10.05 12.23
N ASP A 129 0.60 -10.23 12.48
CA ASP A 129 1.42 -9.18 13.07
C ASP A 129 1.83 -8.12 12.03
N TRP A 130 1.21 -6.95 12.13
CA TRP A 130 1.48 -5.78 11.30
C TRP A 130 2.47 -4.79 11.92
N GLN A 131 3.12 -5.10 13.05
CA GLN A 131 3.98 -4.15 13.77
C GLN A 131 5.11 -3.61 12.89
N ALA A 132 5.81 -4.48 12.15
CA ALA A 132 6.87 -4.06 11.25
C ALA A 132 6.36 -3.12 10.13
N VAL A 133 5.17 -3.40 9.59
CA VAL A 133 4.54 -2.56 8.55
C VAL A 133 4.19 -1.18 9.11
N ARG A 134 3.57 -1.13 10.30
CA ARG A 134 3.24 0.13 10.98
C ARG A 134 4.48 0.95 11.30
N ALA A 135 5.51 0.30 11.85
CA ALA A 135 6.77 0.98 12.17
C ALA A 135 7.39 1.60 10.91
N TYR A 136 7.43 0.85 9.80
CA TYR A 136 7.96 1.34 8.53
C TYR A 136 7.13 2.48 7.94
N ALA A 137 5.80 2.44 8.05
CA ALA A 137 4.91 3.46 7.48
C ALA A 137 5.09 4.87 8.09
N HIS A 138 5.64 4.97 9.30
CA HIS A 138 5.83 6.24 10.02
C HIS A 138 7.22 6.88 9.83
N PHE A 139 8.11 6.25 9.06
CA PHE A 139 9.36 6.85 8.59
C PHE A 139 9.15 7.55 7.25
#